data_AF-V5FY08-F1
#
_entry.id   AF-V5FY08-F1
#
_cell.length_a   1.000
_cell.length_b   1.000
_cell.length_c   1.000
_cell.angle_alpha   90.00
_cell.angle_beta   90.00
_cell.angle_gamma   90.00
#
_symmetry.space_group_name_H-M   'P 1'
#
loop_
_entity.id
_entity.type
_entity.pdbx_description
1 polymer ?
#
loop_
_entity_poly.entity_id
_entity_poly.type
_entity_poly.pdbx_seq_one_letter_code
_entity_poly.pdbx_strand_id
1 'polypeptide(L)'
;LLTNCYVLVQGQTVSALGPYKGLQQVRKIVEDTMKNVHPIYNIKALMIKRELAKDPKLKNENWERFLPKFVSKNISKRKQPKKKKEKKPYTPFPPPQQERKVDKELATGEYFLSKEQKRVKKQKEKDEKHAEAAKKRTEKRNEAFVPPEEPSTSKKEADIGVDVVALKEKILKARKGSKLFNKSNV
;
A
#
# COMPACT_ATOMS: atom_id res chain seq x y z
N LEU A 1 -25.27 -41.45 31.29
CA LEU A 1 -26.73 -41.69 31.27
C LEU A 1 -27.28 -41.99 29.88
N LEU A 2 -27.14 -41.10 28.88
CA LEU A 2 -27.75 -41.32 27.56
C LEU A 2 -27.13 -42.46 26.73
N THR A 3 -25.80 -42.55 26.75
CA THR A 3 -25.01 -43.53 25.98
C THR A 3 -24.73 -44.83 26.73
N ASN A 4 -25.12 -44.93 28.01
CA ASN A 4 -24.75 -46.01 28.92
C ASN A 4 -23.23 -46.28 28.99
N CYS A 5 -22.40 -45.26 28.76
CA CYS A 5 -20.96 -45.33 28.90
C CYS A 5 -20.49 -44.61 30.16
N TYR A 6 -19.44 -45.15 30.78
CA TYR A 6 -18.58 -44.44 31.70
C TYR A 6 -17.56 -43.65 30.88
N VAL A 7 -17.40 -42.36 31.17
CA VAL A 7 -16.50 -41.46 30.43
C VAL A 7 -15.58 -40.76 31.43
N LEU A 8 -14.28 -40.83 31.18
CA LEU A 8 -13.23 -40.23 31.99
C LEU A 8 -12.42 -39.28 31.09
N VAL A 9 -12.40 -38.01 31.46
CA VAL A 9 -11.62 -36.97 30.77
C VAL A 9 -10.36 -36.74 31.58
N GLN A 10 -9.20 -37.12 31.03
CA GLN A 10 -7.91 -36.97 31.70
C GLN A 10 -6.88 -36.38 30.75
N GLY A 11 -6.34 -35.22 31.14
CA GLY A 11 -5.36 -34.48 30.35
C GLY A 11 -5.89 -34.17 28.95
N GLN A 12 -5.16 -34.63 27.93
CA GLN A 12 -5.49 -34.44 26.51
C GLN A 12 -6.30 -35.61 25.91
N THR A 13 -6.72 -36.57 26.75
CA THR A 13 -7.36 -37.82 26.30
C THR A 13 -8.73 -38.01 26.94
N VAL A 14 -9.60 -38.74 26.23
CA VAL A 14 -10.92 -39.13 26.74
C VAL A 14 -11.03 -40.65 26.65
N SER A 15 -11.10 -41.29 27.81
CA SER A 15 -11.33 -42.74 27.94
C SER A 15 -12.82 -43.00 28.11
N ALA A 16 -13.37 -44.00 27.42
CA ALA A 16 -14.77 -44.37 27.53
C ALA A 16 -14.96 -45.89 27.57
N LEU A 17 -15.83 -46.36 28.44
CA LEU A 17 -16.17 -47.78 28.62
C LEU A 17 -17.68 -47.95 28.53
N GLY A 18 -18.16 -48.90 27.71
CA GLY A 18 -19.59 -49.18 27.56
C GLY A 18 -19.93 -49.95 26.28
N PRO A 19 -21.21 -50.04 25.91
CA PRO A 19 -21.65 -50.79 24.73
C PRO A 19 -21.17 -50.13 23.43
N TYR A 20 -20.92 -50.93 22.39
CA TYR A 20 -20.36 -50.47 21.11
C TYR A 20 -21.13 -49.28 20.49
N LYS A 21 -22.46 -49.34 20.47
CA LYS A 21 -23.31 -48.24 19.97
C LYS A 21 -23.15 -46.95 20.79
N GLY A 22 -22.95 -47.07 22.10
CA GLY A 22 -22.69 -45.94 22.99
C GLY A 22 -21.31 -45.34 22.76
N LEU A 23 -20.29 -46.17 22.58
CA LEU A 23 -18.92 -45.74 22.28
C LEU A 23 -18.83 -44.97 20.96
N GLN A 24 -19.53 -45.42 19.91
CA GLN A 24 -19.63 -44.68 18.65
C GLN A 24 -20.23 -43.28 18.84
N GLN A 25 -21.26 -43.16 19.68
CA GLN A 25 -21.89 -41.87 20.00
C GLN A 25 -20.95 -40.96 20.80
N VAL A 26 -20.26 -41.50 21.81
CA VAL A 26 -19.29 -40.75 22.62
C VAL A 26 -18.14 -40.25 21.76
N ARG A 27 -17.58 -41.10 20.89
CA ARG A 27 -16.53 -40.70 19.94
C ARG A 27 -16.97 -39.50 19.10
N LYS A 28 -18.16 -39.56 18.50
CA LYS A 28 -18.71 -38.46 17.72
C LYS A 28 -18.86 -37.18 18.54
N ILE A 29 -19.39 -37.28 19.77
CA ILE A 29 -19.52 -36.12 20.67
C ILE A 29 -18.17 -35.47 20.93
N VAL A 30 -17.15 -36.26 21.24
CA VAL A 30 -15.80 -35.76 21.55
C VAL A 30 -15.17 -35.09 20.33
N GLU A 31 -15.21 -35.75 19.16
CA GLU A 31 -14.66 -35.19 17.91
C GLU A 31 -15.36 -33.88 17.51
N ASP A 32 -16.68 -33.80 17.62
CA ASP A 32 -17.44 -32.58 17.32
C ASP A 32 -17.13 -31.47 18.33
N THR A 33 -16.95 -31.81 19.61
CA THR A 33 -16.56 -30.86 20.66
C THR A 33 -15.19 -30.23 20.37
N MET A 34 -14.24 -31.04 19.87
CA MET A 34 -12.94 -30.54 19.43
C MET A 34 -13.03 -29.64 18.18
N LYS A 35 -14.05 -29.84 17.34
CA LYS A 35 -14.33 -29.01 16.14
C LYS A 35 -15.17 -27.76 16.45
N ASN A 36 -15.14 -27.27 17.69
CA ASN A 36 -15.87 -26.08 18.12
C ASN A 36 -17.40 -26.21 18.02
N VAL A 37 -17.94 -27.42 18.17
CA VAL A 37 -19.39 -27.67 18.32
C VAL A 37 -19.69 -28.00 19.78
N HIS A 38 -20.50 -27.21 20.46
CA HIS A 38 -20.74 -27.41 21.88
C HIS A 38 -21.43 -28.77 22.17
N PRO A 39 -20.98 -29.55 23.17
CA PRO A 39 -21.48 -30.91 23.43
C PRO A 39 -22.99 -30.95 23.73
N ILE A 40 -23.56 -29.84 24.24
CA ILE A 40 -25.01 -29.72 24.49
C ILE A 40 -25.85 -29.99 23.23
N TYR A 41 -25.38 -29.66 22.03
CA TYR A 41 -26.12 -29.90 20.79
C TYR A 41 -26.24 -31.39 20.51
N ASN A 42 -25.14 -32.13 20.67
CA ASN A 42 -25.12 -33.57 20.51
C ASN A 42 -25.92 -34.28 21.60
N ILE A 43 -25.88 -33.78 22.84
CA ILE A 43 -26.70 -34.28 23.95
C ILE A 43 -28.20 -34.11 23.64
N LYS A 44 -28.63 -32.92 23.22
CA LYS A 44 -30.04 -32.66 22.83
C LYS A 44 -30.47 -33.56 21.67
N ALA A 45 -29.62 -33.73 20.65
CA ALA A 45 -29.92 -34.62 19.53
C ALA A 45 -30.05 -36.09 19.98
N LEU A 46 -29.21 -36.57 20.91
CA LEU A 46 -29.32 -37.92 21.47
C LEU A 46 -30.59 -38.12 22.30
N MET A 47 -31.01 -37.11 23.07
CA MET A 47 -32.27 -37.16 23.82
C MET A 47 -33.46 -37.34 22.86
N ILE A 48 -33.55 -36.51 21.82
CA ILE A 48 -34.64 -36.57 20.83
C ILE A 48 -34.63 -37.91 20.09
N LYS A 49 -33.47 -38.41 19.66
CA LYS A 49 -33.36 -39.73 19.03
C LYS A 49 -33.86 -40.86 19.93
N ARG A 50 -33.61 -40.78 21.25
CA ARG A 50 -34.03 -41.80 22.21
C ARG A 50 -35.55 -41.80 22.40
N GLU A 51 -36.18 -40.62 22.38
CA GLU A 51 -37.64 -40.51 22.41
C GLU A 51 -38.27 -41.00 21.10
N LEU A 52 -37.76 -40.55 19.94
CA LEU A 52 -38.25 -40.99 18.62
C LEU A 52 -38.12 -42.51 18.40
N ALA A 53 -37.09 -43.13 18.98
CA ALA A 53 -36.91 -44.59 18.91
C ALA A 53 -37.97 -45.38 19.68
N LYS A 54 -38.65 -44.77 20.67
CA LYS A 54 -39.75 -45.41 21.40
C LYS A 54 -41.00 -45.50 20.53
N ASP A 55 -41.24 -44.52 19.66
CA ASP A 55 -42.42 -44.47 18.81
C ASP A 55 -42.32 -45.49 17.66
N PRO A 56 -43.22 -46.49 17.58
CA PRO A 56 -43.13 -47.55 16.56
C PRO A 56 -43.42 -47.05 15.14
N LYS A 57 -44.20 -45.96 14.99
CA LYS A 57 -44.61 -45.41 13.70
C LYS A 57 -43.44 -44.77 12.93
N LEU A 58 -42.51 -44.13 13.64
CA LEU A 58 -41.41 -43.37 13.05
C LEU A 58 -40.13 -44.20 12.84
N LYS A 59 -40.11 -45.49 13.21
CA LYS A 59 -38.89 -46.33 13.16
C LYS A 59 -38.26 -46.45 11.77
N ASN A 60 -39.08 -46.41 10.72
CA ASN A 60 -38.64 -46.60 9.34
C ASN A 60 -38.47 -45.28 8.58
N GLU A 61 -38.75 -44.14 9.21
CA GLU A 61 -38.67 -42.82 8.59
C GLU A 61 -37.34 -42.11 8.91
N ASN A 62 -36.94 -41.16 8.06
CA ASN A 62 -35.76 -40.34 8.33
C ASN A 62 -36.05 -39.31 9.46
N TRP A 63 -35.26 -39.34 10.54
CA TRP A 63 -35.43 -38.46 11.70
C TRP A 63 -34.82 -37.07 11.56
N GLU A 64 -34.11 -36.75 10.47
CA GLU A 64 -33.40 -35.47 10.30
C GLU A 64 -34.25 -34.21 10.51
N ARG A 65 -35.56 -34.28 10.24
CA ARG A 65 -36.49 -33.16 10.44
C ARG A 65 -36.67 -32.78 11.91
N PHE A 66 -36.58 -33.76 12.81
CA PHE A 66 -36.77 -33.58 14.24
C PHE A 66 -35.45 -33.26 14.97
N LEU A 67 -34.31 -33.49 14.31
CA LEU A 67 -33.01 -33.20 14.89
C LEU A 67 -32.67 -31.70 14.78
N PRO A 68 -32.21 -31.06 15.87
CA PRO A 68 -31.72 -29.70 15.81
C PRO A 68 -30.51 -29.59 14.87
N LYS A 69 -30.62 -28.77 13.82
CA LYS A 69 -29.51 -28.43 12.91
C LYS A 69 -28.84 -27.15 13.40
N PHE A 70 -27.74 -27.26 14.13
CA PHE A 70 -26.97 -26.08 14.55
C PHE A 70 -25.98 -25.70 13.46
N VAL A 71 -26.40 -24.78 12.58
CA VAL A 71 -25.50 -24.18 11.58
C VAL A 71 -24.76 -23.03 12.26
N SER A 72 -23.42 -23.07 12.24
CA SER A 72 -22.62 -21.92 12.66
C SER A 72 -23.04 -20.72 11.82
N LYS A 73 -23.58 -19.68 12.46
CA LYS A 73 -23.89 -18.41 11.80
C LYS A 73 -22.57 -17.71 11.46
N ASN A 74 -21.88 -18.20 10.43
CA ASN A 74 -20.74 -17.51 9.84
C ASN A 74 -21.29 -16.31 9.08
N ILE A 75 -21.55 -15.22 9.81
CA ILE A 75 -21.86 -13.92 9.20
C ILE A 75 -20.55 -13.43 8.60
N SER A 76 -20.21 -14.00 7.44
CA SER A 76 -18.96 -13.75 6.69
C SER A 76 -18.80 -12.29 6.27
N LYS A 77 -19.85 -11.49 6.44
CA LYS A 77 -19.89 -10.08 6.13
C LYS A 77 -19.32 -9.24 7.28
N ARG A 78 -18.10 -9.55 7.72
CA ARG A 78 -17.31 -8.51 8.38
C ARG A 78 -17.00 -7.47 7.31
N LYS A 79 -17.65 -6.30 7.39
CA LYS A 79 -17.37 -5.18 6.47
C LYS A 79 -15.87 -4.89 6.52
N GLN A 80 -15.17 -5.16 5.42
CA GLN A 80 -13.76 -4.84 5.34
C GLN A 80 -13.60 -3.32 5.20
N PRO A 81 -12.58 -2.72 5.85
CA PRO A 81 -12.33 -1.29 5.71
C PRO A 81 -12.05 -0.96 4.24
N LYS A 82 -12.61 0.15 3.74
CA LYS A 82 -12.41 0.62 2.35
C LYS A 82 -10.92 0.82 2.02
N LYS A 83 -10.11 1.19 3.00
CA LYS A 83 -8.65 1.32 2.89
C LYS A 83 -7.99 0.19 3.66
N LYS A 84 -7.57 -0.85 2.95
CA LYS A 84 -6.70 -1.88 3.51
C LYS A 84 -5.26 -1.39 3.41
N LYS A 85 -4.55 -1.34 4.53
CA LYS A 85 -3.10 -1.12 4.53
C LYS A 85 -2.45 -2.42 4.05
N GLU A 86 -1.80 -2.40 2.90
CA GLU A 86 -0.98 -3.51 2.44
C GLU A 86 0.16 -3.74 3.44
N LYS A 87 0.44 -5.01 3.75
CA LYS A 87 1.55 -5.35 4.63
C LYS A 87 2.85 -5.15 3.84
N LYS A 88 3.84 -4.51 4.47
CA LYS A 88 5.18 -4.38 3.89
C LYS A 88 5.79 -5.78 3.68
N PRO A 89 6.61 -5.99 2.64
CA PRO A 89 7.32 -7.25 2.45
C PRO A 89 8.18 -7.56 3.70
N TYR A 90 8.29 -8.84 4.04
CA TYR A 90 9.09 -9.26 5.18
C TYR A 90 10.57 -8.90 4.93
N THR A 91 11.12 -8.08 5.81
CA THR A 91 12.55 -7.75 5.83
C THR A 91 13.16 -8.42 7.05
N PRO A 92 14.18 -9.28 6.90
CA PRO A 92 14.81 -9.95 8.04
C PRO A 92 15.62 -8.96 8.90
N PHE A 93 16.05 -7.84 8.31
CA PHE A 93 16.75 -6.78 9.01
C PHE A 93 15.76 -5.83 9.70
N PRO A 94 16.02 -5.46 10.96
CA PRO A 94 15.24 -4.42 11.63
C PRO A 94 15.46 -3.08 10.91
N PRO A 95 14.47 -2.17 10.94
CA PRO A 95 14.68 -0.80 10.47
C PRO A 95 15.76 -0.10 11.30
N PRO A 96 16.48 0.88 10.72
CA PRO A 96 17.46 1.65 11.47
C PRO A 96 16.79 2.37 12.66
N GLN A 97 17.52 2.49 13.76
CA GLN A 97 17.07 3.24 14.92
C GLN A 97 16.91 4.72 14.55
N GLN A 98 15.91 5.38 15.13
CA GLN A 98 15.78 6.83 14.97
C GLN A 98 16.93 7.52 15.71
N GLU A 99 17.65 8.39 15.01
CA GLU A 99 18.77 9.15 15.58
C GLU A 99 18.33 10.02 16.75
N ARG A 100 19.16 10.09 17.81
CA ARG A 100 18.92 10.98 18.95
C ARG A 100 19.10 12.43 18.52
N LYS A 101 18.54 13.36 19.30
CA LYS A 101 18.74 14.81 19.06
C LYS A 101 20.23 15.18 19.01
N VAL A 102 21.03 14.61 19.91
CA VAL A 102 22.48 14.81 19.96
C VAL A 102 23.15 14.34 18.66
N ASP A 103 22.80 13.13 18.19
CA ASP A 103 23.36 12.58 16.96
C ASP A 103 23.01 13.43 15.73
N LYS A 104 21.78 13.95 15.67
CA LYS A 104 21.37 14.90 14.62
C LYS A 104 22.17 16.18 14.66
N GLU A 105 22.37 16.75 15.85
CA GLU A 105 23.16 17.98 16.03
C GLU A 105 24.66 17.77 15.75
N LEU A 106 25.18 16.57 16.01
CA LEU A 106 26.55 16.18 15.67
C LEU A 106 26.70 16.02 14.15
N ALA A 107 25.75 15.37 13.48
CA ALA A 107 25.74 15.20 12.02
C ALA A 107 25.60 16.54 11.27
N THR A 108 24.82 17.49 11.80
CA THR A 108 24.70 18.85 11.21
C THR A 108 25.87 19.77 11.58
N GLY A 109 26.73 19.37 12.53
CA GLY A 109 27.80 20.19 13.08
C GLY A 109 27.32 21.34 13.98
N GLU A 110 26.01 21.46 14.21
CA GLU A 110 25.45 22.49 15.08
C GLU A 110 25.76 22.24 16.55
N TYR A 111 26.07 21.01 16.94
CA TYR A 111 26.40 20.68 18.32
C TYR A 111 27.57 21.50 18.86
N PHE A 112 28.58 21.76 18.03
CA PHE A 112 29.80 22.47 18.40
C PHE A 112 29.66 24.00 18.43
N LEU A 113 28.58 24.56 17.85
CA LEU A 113 28.37 26.00 17.81
C LEU A 113 27.83 26.53 19.14
N SER A 114 28.39 27.66 19.61
CA SER A 114 27.83 28.39 20.76
C SER A 114 26.41 28.89 20.47
N LYS A 115 25.61 29.09 21.52
CA LYS A 115 24.24 29.64 21.42
C LYS A 115 24.22 30.99 20.67
N GLU A 116 25.26 31.80 20.84
CA GLU A 116 25.41 33.07 20.13
C GLU A 116 25.68 32.87 18.64
N GLN A 117 26.58 31.95 18.29
CA GLN A 117 26.88 31.61 16.89
C GLN A 117 25.65 31.03 16.17
N LYS A 118 24.86 30.19 16.86
CA LYS A 118 23.57 29.69 16.35
C LYS A 118 22.57 30.82 16.09
N ARG A 119 22.50 31.81 17.00
CA ARG A 119 21.63 32.99 16.84
C ARG A 119 22.04 33.85 15.65
N VAL A 120 23.34 34.13 15.50
CA VAL A 120 23.88 34.90 14.37
C VAL A 120 23.59 34.19 13.06
N LYS A 121 23.82 32.87 12.98
CA LYS A 121 23.51 32.07 11.77
C LYS A 121 22.03 32.12 11.42
N LYS A 122 21.14 31.97 12.41
CA LYS A 122 19.68 32.06 12.23
C LYS A 122 19.23 33.46 11.80
N GLN A 123 19.90 34.51 12.26
CA GLN A 123 19.59 35.88 11.88
C GLN A 123 19.99 36.16 10.43
N LYS A 124 21.19 35.73 10.03
CA LYS A 124 21.64 35.79 8.63
C LYS A 124 20.70 35.05 7.67
N GLU A 125 20.28 33.84 8.03
CA GLU A 125 19.32 33.06 7.22
C GLU A 125 17.97 33.79 7.04
N LYS A 126 17.49 34.46 8.09
CA LYS A 126 16.28 35.28 8.00
C LYS A 126 16.49 36.49 7.09
N ASP A 127 17.60 37.20 7.24
CA ASP A 127 17.91 38.40 6.45
C ASP A 127 18.06 38.05 4.96
N GLU A 128 18.70 36.92 4.65
CA GLU A 128 18.80 36.37 3.28
C GLU A 128 17.43 36.04 2.71
N LYS A 129 16.56 35.37 3.48
CA LYS A 129 15.18 35.06 3.07
C LYS A 129 14.36 36.33 2.85
N HIS A 130 14.54 37.36 3.68
CA HIS A 130 13.89 38.66 3.52
C HIS A 130 14.38 39.37 2.25
N ALA A 131 15.68 39.32 1.96
CA ALA A 131 16.26 39.88 0.75
C ALA A 131 15.75 39.17 -0.52
N GLU A 132 15.66 37.83 -0.50
CA GLU A 132 15.11 37.05 -1.62
C GLU A 132 13.62 37.36 -1.85
N ALA A 133 12.82 37.41 -0.77
CA ALA A 133 11.42 37.77 -0.86
C ALA A 133 11.21 39.21 -1.38
N ALA A 134 12.07 40.14 -1.00
CA ALA A 134 12.06 41.51 -1.51
C ALA A 134 12.36 41.54 -3.03
N LYS A 135 13.38 40.81 -3.49
CA LYS A 135 13.72 40.66 -4.92
C LYS A 135 12.55 40.07 -5.71
N LYS A 136 11.96 38.98 -5.23
CA LYS A 136 10.79 38.35 -5.86
C LYS A 136 9.58 39.29 -5.90
N ARG A 137 9.40 40.13 -4.88
CA ARG A 137 8.32 41.14 -4.85
C ARG A 137 8.59 42.28 -5.84
N THR A 138 9.85 42.70 -6.01
CA THR A 138 10.22 43.70 -7.03
C THR A 138 10.08 43.14 -8.44
N GLU A 139 10.48 41.89 -8.68
CA GLU A 139 10.31 41.20 -9.97
C GLU A 139 8.83 41.12 -10.36
N LYS A 140 7.98 40.59 -9.48
CA LYS A 140 6.51 40.56 -9.70
C LYS A 140 5.90 41.93 -9.92
N ARG A 141 6.43 42.97 -9.28
CA ARG A 141 5.96 44.35 -9.47
C ARG A 141 6.37 44.84 -10.85
N ASN A 142 7.60 44.61 -11.26
CA ASN A 142 8.13 45.03 -12.56
C ASN A 142 7.46 44.28 -13.72
N GLU A 143 7.12 42.99 -13.55
CA GLU A 143 6.34 42.21 -14.52
C GLU A 143 5.02 42.89 -14.88
N ALA A 144 4.33 43.49 -13.89
CA ALA A 144 3.09 44.24 -14.13
C ALA A 144 3.29 45.58 -14.86
N PHE A 145 4.52 46.11 -14.93
CA PHE A 145 4.87 47.33 -15.66
C PHE A 145 5.41 47.06 -17.07
N VAL A 146 5.68 45.80 -17.42
CA VAL A 146 6.02 45.40 -18.79
C VAL A 146 4.71 45.15 -19.54
N PRO A 147 4.43 45.89 -20.63
CA PRO A 147 3.27 45.61 -21.46
C PRO A 147 3.28 44.15 -21.94
N PRO A 148 2.14 43.45 -21.93
CA PRO A 148 2.06 42.10 -22.47
C PRO A 148 2.46 42.13 -23.95
N GLU A 149 3.20 41.12 -24.41
CA GLU A 149 3.47 40.99 -25.83
C GLU A 149 2.15 40.81 -26.59
N GLU A 150 1.81 41.79 -27.42
CA GLU A 150 0.65 41.69 -28.30
C GLU A 150 0.86 40.51 -29.27
N PRO A 151 -0.17 39.66 -29.50
CA PRO A 151 -0.07 38.64 -30.51
C PRO A 151 0.12 39.32 -31.87
N SER A 152 1.29 39.13 -32.48
CA SER A 152 1.57 39.66 -33.81
C SER A 152 0.56 39.07 -34.80
N THR A 153 -0.38 39.88 -35.28
CA THR A 153 -1.29 39.52 -36.38
C THR A 153 -0.64 39.65 -37.76
N SER A 154 0.69 39.80 -37.82
CA SER A 154 1.51 39.63 -39.01
C SER A 154 2.59 38.59 -38.75
N LYS A 155 2.76 37.64 -39.67
CA LYS A 155 3.85 36.66 -39.66
C LYS A 155 5.17 37.43 -39.55
N LYS A 156 5.85 37.36 -38.41
CA LYS A 156 7.26 37.78 -38.32
C LYS A 156 8.06 36.81 -39.17
N GLU A 157 8.52 37.28 -40.32
CA GLU A 157 9.53 36.59 -41.12
C GLU A 157 10.69 36.25 -40.18
N ALA A 158 11.08 34.97 -40.18
CA ALA A 158 12.28 34.56 -39.51
C ALA A 158 13.43 35.40 -40.09
N ASP A 159 14.06 36.23 -39.27
CA ASP A 159 15.34 36.84 -39.57
C ASP A 159 16.36 35.69 -39.60
N ILE A 160 16.41 35.01 -40.76
CA ILE A 160 17.49 34.13 -41.12
C ILE A 160 18.65 35.08 -41.33
N GLY A 161 19.48 35.26 -40.29
CA GLY A 161 20.75 35.97 -40.40
C GLY A 161 21.57 35.36 -41.53
N VAL A 162 21.49 35.95 -42.72
CA VAL A 162 22.29 35.54 -43.87
C VAL A 162 23.70 36.04 -43.59
N ASP A 163 24.63 35.12 -43.40
CA ASP A 163 26.03 35.46 -43.21
C ASP A 163 26.63 36.03 -44.51
N VAL A 164 26.63 37.36 -44.59
CA VAL A 164 27.05 38.15 -45.75
C VAL A 164 28.52 37.90 -46.11
N VAL A 165 29.34 37.43 -45.14
CA VAL A 165 30.75 37.13 -45.35
C VAL A 165 30.90 35.84 -46.16
N ALA A 166 30.19 34.78 -45.78
CA ALA A 166 30.20 33.51 -46.49
C ALA A 166 29.65 33.62 -47.93
N LEU A 167 28.70 34.51 -48.17
CA LEU A 167 28.14 34.78 -49.50
C LEU A 167 29.15 35.52 -50.40
N LYS A 168 29.86 36.52 -49.86
CA LYS A 168 30.91 37.26 -50.59
C LYS A 168 32.08 36.37 -50.99
N GLU A 169 32.49 35.44 -50.12
CA GLU A 169 33.56 34.47 -50.44
C GLU A 169 33.16 33.49 -51.56
N LYS A 170 31.90 33.01 -51.55
CA LYS A 170 31.38 32.15 -52.61
C LYS A 170 31.35 32.86 -53.98
N ILE A 171 30.94 34.13 -54.01
CA ILE A 171 30.91 34.92 -55.25
C ILE A 171 32.33 35.18 -55.79
N LEU A 172 33.30 35.45 -54.91
CA LEU A 172 34.71 35.62 -55.30
C LEU A 172 35.33 34.32 -55.83
N LYS A 173 35.03 33.17 -55.23
CA LYS A 173 35.44 31.85 -55.73
C LYS A 173 34.83 31.55 -57.11
N ALA A 174 33.54 31.81 -57.29
CA ALA A 174 32.86 31.63 -58.58
C ALA A 174 33.46 32.52 -59.68
N ARG A 175 33.83 33.77 -59.35
CA ARG A 175 34.45 34.72 -60.29
C ARG A 175 35.93 34.42 -60.60
N LYS A 176 36.63 33.68 -59.73
CA LYS A 176 37.98 33.16 -60.02
C LYS A 176 37.96 31.92 -60.92
N GLY A 177 36.90 31.10 -60.85
CA GLY A 177 36.71 29.94 -61.74
C GLY A 177 36.51 30.30 -63.21
N SER A 178 35.88 31.45 -63.50
CA SER A 178 35.64 31.88 -64.89
C SER A 178 36.86 32.46 -65.61
N LYS A 179 37.95 32.79 -64.91
CA LYS A 179 39.20 33.30 -65.52
C LYS A 179 40.16 32.20 -66.01
N LEU A 180 39.87 30.93 -65.76
CA LEU A 180 40.70 29.80 -66.22
C LEU A 180 40.16 29.08 -67.47
N PHE A 181 38.98 29.45 -67.99
CA PHE A 181 38.36 28.73 -69.13
C PHE A 181 38.61 29.36 -70.51
N ASN A 182 39.25 30.54 -70.61
CA ASN A 182 39.68 31.12 -71.88
C ASN A 182 41.21 31.22 -71.94
N LYS A 183 41.88 30.07 -72.11
CA LYS A 183 43.28 30.00 -72.54
C LYS A 183 43.41 28.86 -73.55
N SER A 184 43.97 29.17 -74.73
CA SER A 184 44.27 28.29 -75.88
C SER A 184 43.03 27.87 -76.71
N ASN A 185 43.04 27.73 -78.04
CA ASN A 185 44.10 27.68 -79.04
C ASN A 185 43.48 27.81 -80.45
N VAL A 186 44.25 28.33 -81.41
CA VAL A 186 44.04 28.43 -82.88
C VAL A 186 43.10 29.55 -83.35
#